data_AF-A0A8S2ETX2-F1
#
_entry.id   AF-A0A8S2ETX2-F1
#
_cell.length_a   1.000
_cell.length_b   1.000
_cell.length_c   1.000
_cell.angle_alpha   90.00
_cell.angle_beta   90.00
_cell.angle_gamma   90.00
#
_symmetry.space_group_name_H-M   'P 1'
#
loop_
_entity.id
_entity.type
_entity.pdbx_description
1 polymer ?
#
loop_
_entity_poly.entity_id
_entity_poly.type
_entity_poly.pdbx_seq_one_letter_code
_entity_poly.pdbx_strand_id
1 'polypeptide(L)'
;DQAPSDRTILNWYHEFQRNNLSVEDAARSGYPRTAVNDETIDAVRAIIEDDPHSTYEQIQDSLGITSSSINSIIHDYSNLHEVCARWVPHQLTDDEKQFCIQFCRDSMERFEGGQSRRVFDIITADESWLIQQQKSNQKFGCHKLIYDQPKFIDTKVQASQANGGDFLHDIRFNQVHTIGTWWDGNCKMLRGIQFNDDNAMLNALEQAIDNQLTKDDFKNCFDDWFIRMDKCIDADGQYF
;
A
#
# COMPACT_ATOMS: atom_id res chain seq x y z
N ASP A 1 -6.64 36.42 40.52
CA ASP A 1 -6.06 35.70 41.67
C ASP A 1 -7.10 34.81 42.33
N GLN A 2 -6.99 33.49 42.13
CA GLN A 2 -7.81 32.53 42.86
C GLN A 2 -6.92 31.84 43.88
N ALA A 3 -6.93 32.35 45.11
CA ALA A 3 -6.26 31.68 46.22
C ALA A 3 -6.98 30.35 46.53
N PRO A 4 -6.26 29.27 46.86
CA PRO A 4 -6.87 28.02 47.28
C PRO A 4 -7.72 28.22 48.54
N SER A 5 -8.75 27.40 48.72
CA SER A 5 -9.55 27.42 49.95
C SER A 5 -8.71 27.01 51.17
N ASP A 6 -9.08 27.48 52.36
CA ASP A 6 -8.43 27.09 53.63
C ASP A 6 -8.38 25.56 53.81
N ARG A 7 -9.41 24.85 53.34
CA ARG A 7 -9.47 23.39 53.37
C ARG A 7 -8.41 22.73 52.48
N THR A 8 -8.14 23.30 51.31
CA THR A 8 -7.07 22.84 50.41
C THR A 8 -5.71 23.04 51.06
N ILE A 9 -5.48 24.20 51.69
CA ILE A 9 -4.23 24.52 52.39
C ILE A 9 -3.99 23.56 53.56
N LEU A 10 -5.02 23.29 54.37
CA LEU A 10 -4.96 22.33 55.49
C LEU A 10 -4.66 20.90 55.02
N ASN A 11 -5.27 20.45 53.91
CA ASN A 11 -4.99 19.13 53.35
C ASN A 11 -3.53 19.01 52.91
N TRP A 12 -2.98 20.01 52.21
CA TRP A 12 -1.58 20.04 51.83
C TRP A 12 -0.63 20.03 53.04
N TYR A 13 -0.95 20.79 54.09
CA TYR A 13 -0.19 20.76 55.34
C TYR A 13 -0.13 19.33 55.95
N HIS A 14 -1.23 18.60 55.94
CA HIS A 14 -1.27 17.22 56.43
C HIS A 14 -0.50 16.24 55.53
N GLU A 15 -0.53 16.41 54.21
CA GLU A 15 0.26 15.60 53.28
C GLU A 15 1.77 15.84 53.47
N PHE A 16 2.19 17.09 53.68
CA PHE A 16 3.59 17.41 54.01
C PHE A 16 4.03 16.84 55.36
N GLN A 17 3.16 16.84 56.38
CA GLN A 17 3.42 16.17 57.66
C GLN A 17 3.59 14.65 57.52
N ARG A 18 3.03 14.05 56.46
CA ARG A 18 3.18 12.63 56.12
C ARG A 18 4.41 12.35 55.23
N ASN A 19 5.31 13.34 55.06
CA ASN A 19 6.45 13.31 54.15
C ASN A 19 6.09 13.09 52.67
N ASN A 20 4.85 13.36 52.26
CA ASN A 20 4.49 13.39 50.85
C ASN A 20 4.83 14.77 50.27
N LEU A 21 6.02 14.88 49.68
CA LEU A 21 6.53 16.11 49.07
C LEU A 21 6.17 16.24 47.57
N SER A 22 5.40 15.29 47.02
CA SER A 22 4.98 15.35 45.62
C SER A 22 4.00 16.50 45.41
N VAL A 23 4.29 17.34 44.42
CA VAL A 23 3.39 18.43 43.98
C VAL A 23 2.43 17.95 42.89
N GLU A 24 2.68 16.76 42.32
CA GLU A 24 1.81 16.15 41.33
C GLU A 24 0.57 15.53 41.98
N ASP A 25 -0.57 15.57 41.28
CA ASP A 25 -1.78 14.88 41.70
C ASP A 25 -1.50 13.38 41.82
N ALA A 26 -1.91 12.78 42.95
CA ALA A 26 -1.91 11.33 43.10
C ALA A 26 -2.73 10.68 41.98
N ALA A 27 -2.36 9.45 41.61
CA ALA A 27 -3.12 8.65 40.64
C ALA A 27 -4.59 8.65 41.04
N ARG A 28 -5.42 9.33 40.24
CA ARG A 28 -6.85 9.39 40.47
C ARG A 28 -7.42 8.01 40.14
N SER A 29 -8.22 7.44 41.05
CA SER A 29 -9.03 6.28 40.70
C SER A 29 -10.01 6.72 39.62
N GLY A 30 -9.69 6.42 38.36
CA GLY A 30 -10.60 6.64 37.24
C GLY A 30 -11.86 5.80 37.42
N TYR A 31 -12.93 6.17 36.70
CA TYR A 31 -14.12 5.34 36.61
C TYR A 31 -13.70 3.95 36.07
N PRO A 32 -14.00 2.84 36.76
CA PRO A 32 -13.70 1.52 36.21
C PRO A 32 -14.48 1.40 34.91
N ARG A 33 -13.78 1.26 33.78
CA ARG A 33 -14.38 0.94 32.48
C ARG A 33 -14.92 -0.48 32.56
N THR A 34 -16.07 -0.66 33.17
CA THR A 34 -16.74 -1.95 33.35
C THR A 34 -17.07 -2.66 32.03
N ALA A 35 -17.04 -1.94 30.90
CA ALA A 35 -17.28 -2.50 29.58
C ALA A 35 -16.04 -3.09 28.88
N VAL A 36 -14.82 -2.77 29.35
CA VAL A 36 -13.57 -3.26 28.76
C VAL A 36 -12.87 -4.14 29.79
N ASN A 37 -13.04 -5.45 29.65
CA ASN A 37 -12.38 -6.47 30.45
C ASN A 37 -11.67 -7.46 29.51
N ASP A 38 -10.85 -8.37 30.05
CA ASP A 38 -10.09 -9.31 29.23
C ASP A 38 -11.01 -10.17 28.34
N GLU A 39 -12.19 -10.55 28.85
CA GLU A 39 -13.20 -11.30 28.09
C GLU A 39 -13.73 -10.53 26.88
N THR A 40 -14.06 -9.23 27.02
CA THR A 40 -14.54 -8.41 25.89
C THR A 40 -13.42 -8.06 24.93
N ILE A 41 -12.18 -7.91 25.42
CA ILE A 41 -10.99 -7.73 24.56
C ILE A 41 -10.79 -8.96 23.69
N ASP A 42 -10.77 -10.15 24.28
CA ASP A 42 -10.57 -11.41 23.56
C ASP A 42 -11.73 -11.70 22.61
N ALA A 43 -12.97 -11.39 23.00
CA ALA A 43 -14.13 -11.55 22.12
C ALA A 43 -14.08 -10.62 20.90
N VAL A 44 -13.68 -9.35 21.06
CA VAL A 44 -13.49 -8.43 19.94
C VAL A 44 -12.38 -8.91 19.01
N ARG A 45 -11.26 -9.41 19.57
CA ARG A 45 -10.17 -9.98 18.77
C ARG A 45 -10.63 -11.19 17.97
N ALA A 46 -11.37 -12.10 18.57
CA ALA A 46 -11.89 -13.28 17.89
C ALA A 46 -12.78 -12.92 16.69
N ILE A 47 -13.62 -11.87 16.80
CA ILE A 47 -14.44 -11.39 15.67
C ILE A 47 -13.57 -10.81 14.56
N ILE A 48 -12.55 -10.01 14.90
CA ILE A 48 -11.65 -9.41 13.91
C ILE A 48 -10.75 -10.47 13.24
N GLU A 49 -10.34 -11.50 13.97
CA GLU A 49 -9.56 -12.62 13.42
C GLU A 49 -10.39 -13.48 12.45
N ASP A 50 -11.68 -13.65 12.71
CA ASP A 50 -12.61 -14.37 11.82
C ASP A 50 -12.94 -13.56 10.55
N ASP A 51 -13.32 -12.28 10.73
CA ASP A 51 -13.53 -11.34 9.63
C ASP A 51 -12.87 -9.98 9.91
N PRO A 52 -11.69 -9.71 9.32
CA PRO A 52 -11.00 -8.44 9.43
C PRO A 52 -11.77 -7.23 8.86
N HIS A 53 -12.87 -7.46 8.13
CA HIS A 53 -13.75 -6.42 7.59
C HIS A 53 -14.97 -6.13 8.45
N SER A 54 -15.08 -6.76 9.62
CA SER A 54 -16.18 -6.54 10.57
C SER A 54 -16.34 -5.06 10.91
N THR A 55 -17.56 -4.53 10.76
CA THR A 55 -17.88 -3.15 11.11
C THR A 55 -18.07 -3.00 12.61
N TYR A 56 -17.95 -1.77 13.11
CA TYR A 56 -18.28 -1.47 14.50
C TYR A 56 -19.69 -1.92 14.85
N GLU A 57 -20.68 -1.68 13.99
CA GLU A 57 -22.07 -2.09 14.22
C GLU A 57 -22.21 -3.61 14.39
N GLN A 58 -21.55 -4.40 13.55
CA GLN A 58 -21.58 -5.86 13.66
C GLN A 58 -20.96 -6.36 14.97
N ILE A 59 -19.85 -5.75 15.40
CA ILE A 59 -19.19 -6.09 16.67
C ILE A 59 -20.08 -5.69 17.86
N GLN A 60 -20.71 -4.51 17.79
CA GLN A 60 -21.64 -4.04 18.81
C GLN A 60 -22.86 -4.95 18.93
N ASP A 61 -23.47 -5.34 17.82
CA ASP A 61 -24.64 -6.23 17.80
C ASP A 61 -24.28 -7.62 18.34
N SER A 62 -23.05 -8.09 18.08
CA SER A 62 -22.58 -9.39 18.55
C SER A 62 -22.26 -9.43 20.04
N LEU A 63 -21.64 -8.37 20.58
CA LEU A 63 -21.10 -8.36 21.95
C LEU A 63 -21.85 -7.44 22.92
N GLY A 64 -22.79 -6.62 22.44
CA GLY A 64 -23.55 -5.67 23.25
C GLY A 64 -22.70 -4.53 23.85
N ILE A 65 -21.50 -4.30 23.32
CA ILE A 65 -20.58 -3.24 23.77
C ILE A 65 -20.80 -1.95 22.96
N THR A 66 -20.33 -0.83 23.49
CA THR A 66 -20.46 0.46 22.78
C THR A 66 -19.33 0.65 21.76
N SER A 67 -19.57 1.41 20.70
CA SER A 67 -18.54 1.76 19.70
C SER A 67 -17.31 2.38 20.34
N SER A 68 -17.49 3.18 21.41
CA SER A 68 -16.40 3.80 22.18
C SER A 68 -15.51 2.76 22.87
N SER A 69 -16.10 1.69 23.41
CA SER A 69 -15.37 0.57 24.00
C SER A 69 -14.61 -0.19 22.93
N ILE A 70 -15.23 -0.48 21.78
CA ILE A 70 -14.57 -1.15 20.64
C ILE A 70 -13.36 -0.35 20.17
N ASN A 71 -13.52 0.96 19.94
CA ASN A 71 -12.44 1.85 19.52
C ASN A 71 -11.26 1.80 20.50
N SER A 72 -11.57 1.78 21.80
CA SER A 72 -10.53 1.67 22.84
C SER A 72 -9.88 0.30 22.81
N ILE A 73 -10.64 -0.79 22.65
CA ILE A 73 -10.12 -2.16 22.56
C ILE A 73 -9.17 -2.34 21.37
N ILE A 74 -9.55 -1.82 20.20
CA ILE A 74 -8.74 -1.91 18.97
C ILE A 74 -7.41 -1.16 19.16
N HIS A 75 -7.47 0.11 19.57
CA HIS A 75 -6.28 0.97 19.60
C HIS A 75 -5.46 0.89 20.89
N ASP A 76 -6.10 0.85 22.05
CA ASP A 76 -5.41 0.94 23.35
C ASP A 76 -4.99 -0.44 23.91
N TYR A 77 -5.77 -1.50 23.63
CA TYR A 77 -5.57 -2.82 24.25
C TYR A 77 -5.10 -3.91 23.27
N SER A 78 -5.43 -3.80 21.99
CA SER A 78 -5.07 -4.79 20.97
C SER A 78 -3.97 -4.34 20.03
N ASN A 79 -3.57 -3.07 20.08
CA ASN A 79 -2.57 -2.48 19.19
C ASN A 79 -2.86 -2.78 17.71
N LEU A 80 -4.16 -2.84 17.36
CA LEU A 80 -4.64 -3.05 16.02
C LEU A 80 -4.84 -1.70 15.34
N HIS A 81 -4.55 -1.66 14.05
CA HIS A 81 -4.71 -0.48 13.21
C HIS A 81 -5.61 -0.82 12.03
N GLU A 82 -6.56 0.07 11.77
CA GLU A 82 -7.35 0.01 10.55
C GLU A 82 -6.46 0.36 9.36
N VAL A 83 -6.45 -0.52 8.36
CA VAL A 83 -5.73 -0.33 7.10
C VAL A 83 -6.71 -0.44 5.95
N CYS A 84 -6.54 0.40 4.93
CA CYS A 84 -7.32 0.28 3.71
C CYS A 84 -6.93 -1.00 2.97
N ALA A 85 -7.92 -1.80 2.56
CA ALA A 85 -7.69 -2.95 1.69
C ALA A 85 -6.96 -2.52 0.41
N ARG A 86 -6.01 -3.36 -0.04
CA ARG A 86 -5.29 -3.13 -1.29
C ARG A 86 -6.18 -3.52 -2.47
N TRP A 87 -6.26 -2.66 -3.48
CA TRP A 87 -6.96 -3.00 -4.72
C TRP A 87 -6.13 -4.00 -5.54
N VAL A 88 -6.76 -5.11 -5.93
CA VAL A 88 -6.15 -6.13 -6.81
C VAL A 88 -6.78 -6.05 -8.20
N PRO A 89 -5.99 -6.18 -9.29
CA PRO A 89 -6.47 -6.01 -10.67
C PRO A 89 -7.70 -6.83 -11.05
N HIS A 90 -7.72 -8.12 -10.67
CA HIS A 90 -8.84 -9.01 -10.91
C HIS A 90 -8.73 -10.26 -10.02
N GLN A 91 -9.79 -11.06 -9.97
CA GLN A 91 -9.82 -12.31 -9.23
C GLN A 91 -9.23 -13.44 -10.09
N LEU A 92 -8.13 -14.04 -9.62
CA LEU A 92 -7.44 -15.13 -10.31
C LEU A 92 -8.20 -16.46 -10.15
N THR A 93 -8.30 -17.19 -11.25
CA THR A 93 -8.66 -18.61 -11.27
C THR A 93 -7.48 -19.48 -10.79
N ASP A 94 -7.76 -20.70 -10.37
CA ASP A 94 -6.70 -21.61 -9.92
C ASP A 94 -5.73 -21.99 -11.06
N ASP A 95 -6.24 -22.11 -12.29
CA ASP A 95 -5.39 -22.34 -13.47
C ASP A 95 -4.44 -21.16 -13.74
N GLU A 96 -4.91 -19.92 -13.56
CA GLU A 96 -4.07 -18.72 -13.69
C GLU A 96 -2.98 -18.68 -12.62
N LYS A 97 -3.30 -19.04 -11.36
CA LYS A 97 -2.30 -19.12 -10.28
C LYS A 97 -1.24 -20.17 -10.60
N GLN A 98 -1.65 -21.37 -11.02
CA GLN A 98 -0.74 -22.45 -11.37
C GLN A 98 0.15 -22.07 -12.57
N PHE A 99 -0.41 -21.38 -13.56
CA PHE A 99 0.37 -20.83 -14.67
C PHE A 99 1.42 -19.83 -14.18
N CYS A 100 1.07 -18.91 -13.28
CA CYS A 100 2.01 -17.95 -12.70
C CYS A 100 3.15 -18.65 -11.96
N ILE A 101 2.84 -19.65 -11.13
CA ILE A 101 3.85 -20.43 -10.38
C ILE A 101 4.78 -21.16 -11.35
N GLN A 102 4.22 -21.84 -12.35
CA GLN A 102 5.02 -22.58 -13.32
C GLN A 102 5.94 -21.65 -14.10
N PHE A 103 5.43 -20.52 -14.58
CA PHE A 103 6.23 -19.50 -15.25
C PHE A 103 7.36 -18.98 -14.36
N CYS A 104 7.09 -18.71 -13.08
CA CYS A 104 8.10 -18.25 -12.14
C CYS A 104 9.20 -19.31 -11.95
N ARG A 105 8.83 -20.58 -11.76
CA ARG A 105 9.80 -21.68 -11.62
C ARG A 105 10.65 -21.87 -12.87
N ASP A 106 10.02 -21.93 -14.04
CA ASP A 106 10.71 -22.08 -15.32
C ASP A 106 11.67 -20.91 -15.58
N SER A 107 11.26 -19.69 -15.23
CA SER A 107 12.09 -18.49 -15.37
C SER A 107 13.26 -18.49 -14.38
N MET A 108 13.01 -18.84 -13.11
CA MET A 108 14.06 -18.97 -12.09
C MET A 108 15.10 -20.00 -12.50
N GLU A 109 14.69 -21.15 -13.05
CA GLU A 109 15.61 -22.17 -13.57
C GLU A 109 16.37 -21.67 -14.80
N ARG A 110 15.66 -21.09 -15.78
CA ARG A 110 16.25 -20.59 -17.04
C ARG A 110 17.33 -19.54 -16.84
N PHE A 111 17.17 -18.69 -15.81
CA PHE A 111 18.05 -17.56 -15.51
C PHE A 111 18.89 -17.73 -14.24
N GLU A 112 18.89 -18.92 -13.64
CA GLU A 112 19.65 -19.24 -12.41
C GLU A 112 19.38 -18.23 -11.28
N GLY A 113 18.11 -17.86 -11.08
CA GLY A 113 17.70 -16.86 -10.09
C GLY A 113 18.38 -15.50 -10.28
N GLY A 114 18.65 -15.11 -11.53
CA GLY A 114 19.29 -13.84 -11.88
C GLY A 114 20.81 -13.89 -12.03
N GLN A 115 21.45 -15.03 -11.73
CA GLN A 115 22.90 -15.17 -11.82
C GLN A 115 23.38 -15.43 -13.26
N SER A 116 22.49 -15.92 -14.12
CA SER A 116 22.84 -16.23 -15.50
C SER A 116 23.09 -14.96 -16.32
N ARG A 117 24.13 -14.97 -17.16
CA ARG A 117 24.37 -13.87 -18.12
C ARG A 117 23.24 -13.69 -19.13
N ARG A 118 22.38 -14.71 -19.30
CA ARG A 118 21.21 -14.67 -20.19
C ARG A 118 20.18 -13.62 -19.78
N VAL A 119 20.23 -13.12 -18.55
CA VAL A 119 19.38 -12.00 -18.09
C VAL A 119 19.64 -10.74 -18.92
N PHE A 120 20.88 -10.50 -19.34
CA PHE A 120 21.24 -9.35 -20.17
C PHE A 120 20.72 -9.44 -21.62
N ASP A 121 20.25 -10.62 -22.03
CA ASP A 121 19.67 -10.84 -23.36
C ASP A 121 18.14 -10.58 -23.36
N ILE A 122 17.55 -10.31 -22.19
CA ILE A 122 16.11 -10.06 -22.07
C ILE A 122 15.78 -8.66 -22.58
N ILE A 123 14.84 -8.61 -23.51
CA ILE A 123 14.22 -7.37 -23.98
C ILE A 123 12.76 -7.42 -23.56
N THR A 124 12.31 -6.38 -22.86
CA THR A 124 10.93 -6.21 -22.40
C THR A 124 10.43 -4.82 -22.78
N ALA A 125 9.13 -4.69 -22.98
CA ALA A 125 8.47 -3.44 -23.35
C ALA A 125 7.02 -3.50 -22.86
N ASP A 126 6.49 -2.35 -22.45
CA ASP A 126 5.10 -2.18 -22.05
C ASP A 126 4.58 -0.82 -22.56
N GLU A 127 3.26 -0.68 -22.66
CA GLU A 127 2.60 0.55 -23.10
C GLU A 127 1.94 1.24 -21.90
N SER A 128 2.31 2.49 -21.65
CA SER A 128 1.72 3.28 -20.56
C SER A 128 1.04 4.54 -21.09
N TRP A 129 -0.07 4.90 -20.45
CA TRP A 129 -0.86 6.07 -20.83
C TRP A 129 -0.38 7.32 -20.10
N LEU A 130 -0.02 8.36 -20.86
CA LEU A 130 0.15 9.71 -20.34
C LEU A 130 -1.12 10.52 -20.61
N ILE A 131 -1.77 10.97 -19.53
CA ILE A 131 -3.05 11.68 -19.61
C ILE A 131 -2.83 13.16 -19.34
N GLN A 132 -3.10 14.00 -20.34
CA GLN A 132 -3.17 15.45 -20.18
C GLN A 132 -4.53 15.84 -19.61
N GLN A 133 -4.59 16.33 -18.36
CA GLN A 133 -5.84 16.82 -17.78
C GLN A 133 -6.12 18.26 -18.21
N GLN A 134 -7.14 18.47 -19.05
CA GLN A 134 -7.73 19.78 -19.28
C GLN A 134 -8.79 20.05 -18.19
N LYS A 135 -8.57 21.03 -17.31
CA LYS A 135 -9.63 21.47 -16.39
C LYS A 135 -10.64 22.29 -17.18
N SER A 136 -11.87 21.79 -17.34
CA SER A 136 -13.00 22.70 -17.46
C SER A 136 -13.30 23.28 -16.07
N ASN A 137 -13.45 24.60 -16.00
CA ASN A 137 -13.75 25.30 -14.75
C ASN A 137 -15.15 24.89 -14.25
N GLN A 138 -15.24 23.87 -13.41
CA GLN A 138 -16.39 23.70 -12.51
C GLN A 138 -15.96 23.02 -11.22
N LYS A 139 -16.06 23.78 -10.13
CA LYS A 139 -15.99 23.25 -8.76
C LYS A 139 -17.30 22.52 -8.47
N PHE A 140 -17.17 21.43 -7.70
CA PHE A 140 -18.21 20.59 -7.08
C PHE A 140 -18.77 19.42 -7.89
N GLY A 141 -18.71 18.24 -7.25
CA GLY A 141 -19.71 17.17 -7.41
C GLY A 141 -19.37 16.10 -8.45
N CYS A 142 -18.86 14.96 -7.96
CA CYS A 142 -18.88 13.62 -8.57
C CYS A 142 -19.59 13.54 -9.93
N HIS A 143 -18.85 13.67 -11.05
CA HIS A 143 -19.36 13.33 -12.37
C HIS A 143 -18.24 12.68 -13.20
N LYS A 144 -18.55 11.49 -13.72
CA LYS A 144 -17.83 10.80 -14.79
C LYS A 144 -17.50 11.80 -15.90
N LEU A 145 -16.21 12.07 -16.10
CA LEU A 145 -15.75 12.67 -17.35
C LEU A 145 -15.52 11.54 -18.34
N ILE A 146 -16.35 11.53 -19.37
CA ILE A 146 -16.17 10.72 -20.58
C ILE A 146 -14.89 11.24 -21.23
N TYR A 147 -13.88 10.38 -21.38
CA TYR A 147 -12.65 10.72 -22.05
C TYR A 147 -12.93 10.91 -23.55
N ASP A 148 -12.60 12.10 -24.05
CA ASP A 148 -12.25 12.26 -25.45
C ASP A 148 -10.91 11.53 -25.68
N GLN A 149 -10.76 10.93 -26.86
CA GLN A 149 -9.83 9.85 -27.18
C GLN A 149 -8.43 10.02 -26.54
N PRO A 150 -7.91 9.03 -25.78
CA PRO A 150 -6.55 9.12 -25.28
C PRO A 150 -5.59 9.26 -26.46
N LYS A 151 -4.74 10.29 -26.44
CA LYS A 151 -3.67 10.41 -27.44
C LYS A 151 -2.63 9.35 -27.16
N PHE A 152 -2.48 8.44 -28.11
CA PHE A 152 -1.44 7.42 -28.09
C PHE A 152 -0.10 8.09 -28.35
N ILE A 153 0.80 8.03 -27.36
CA ILE A 153 2.23 8.19 -27.61
C ILE A 153 2.81 6.80 -27.45
N ASP A 154 3.05 6.16 -28.59
CA ASP A 154 3.79 4.93 -28.69
C ASP A 154 5.20 5.21 -28.14
N THR A 155 5.50 4.77 -26.92
CA THR A 155 6.88 4.67 -26.42
C THR A 155 7.52 3.38 -26.94
N LYS A 156 7.28 3.08 -28.22
CA LYS A 156 7.89 1.94 -28.91
C LYS A 156 9.38 2.20 -29.05
N VAL A 157 10.18 1.52 -28.24
CA VAL A 157 11.47 1.04 -28.73
C VAL A 157 11.15 -0.20 -29.56
N GLN A 158 11.03 -0.03 -30.89
CA GLN A 158 10.83 -1.15 -31.81
C GLN A 158 12.00 -2.14 -31.71
N ALA A 159 11.80 -3.26 -31.02
CA ALA A 159 12.54 -4.48 -31.33
C ALA A 159 11.87 -5.10 -32.57
N SER A 160 12.57 -5.05 -33.69
CA SER A 160 12.08 -5.53 -34.98
C SER A 160 11.63 -7.00 -34.91
N GLN A 161 10.48 -7.30 -35.52
CA GLN A 161 9.89 -8.64 -35.62
C GLN A 161 10.72 -9.65 -36.47
N ALA A 162 12.05 -9.50 -36.59
CA ALA A 162 12.84 -10.16 -37.63
C ALA A 162 13.86 -11.21 -37.14
N ASN A 163 14.11 -11.38 -35.84
CA ASN A 163 15.39 -11.97 -35.40
C ASN A 163 15.33 -13.29 -34.59
N GLY A 164 14.32 -14.14 -34.78
CA GLY A 164 14.35 -15.52 -34.26
C GLY A 164 14.56 -15.66 -32.74
N GLY A 165 14.16 -14.66 -31.96
CA GLY A 165 14.25 -14.68 -30.50
C GLY A 165 13.17 -15.57 -29.87
N ASP A 166 13.52 -16.27 -28.80
CA ASP A 166 12.58 -17.03 -27.99
C ASP A 166 11.65 -16.07 -27.24
N PHE A 167 10.34 -16.20 -27.44
CA PHE A 167 9.35 -15.45 -26.66
C PHE A 167 9.18 -16.08 -25.28
N LEU A 168 9.36 -15.28 -24.23
CA LEU A 168 8.82 -15.62 -22.91
C LEU A 168 7.32 -15.31 -22.95
N HIS A 169 6.48 -16.32 -22.74
CA HIS A 169 5.05 -16.11 -22.59
C HIS A 169 4.80 -15.30 -21.32
N ASP A 170 4.49 -14.01 -21.49
CA ASP A 170 4.27 -13.12 -20.35
C ASP A 170 3.07 -13.58 -19.51
N ILE A 171 3.19 -13.40 -18.21
CA ILE A 171 2.05 -13.47 -17.31
C ILE A 171 1.18 -12.26 -17.66
N ARG A 172 0.13 -12.50 -18.46
CA ARG A 172 -1.04 -11.62 -18.44
C ARG A 172 -1.33 -11.41 -16.96
N PHE A 173 -1.41 -10.18 -16.49
CA PHE A 173 -1.66 -9.79 -15.09
C PHE A 173 -0.44 -9.50 -14.19
N ASN A 174 0.52 -8.69 -14.68
CA ASN A 174 1.28 -7.60 -14.01
C ASN A 174 1.90 -7.79 -12.59
N GLN A 175 1.80 -8.94 -11.92
CA GLN A 175 2.45 -9.13 -10.61
C GLN A 175 3.96 -9.33 -10.75
N VAL A 176 4.35 -9.99 -11.84
CA VAL A 176 5.73 -10.41 -12.12
C VAL A 176 6.29 -9.68 -13.35
N HIS A 177 5.59 -8.67 -13.87
CA HIS A 177 6.07 -7.96 -15.06
C HIS A 177 7.11 -6.89 -14.66
N THR A 178 8.29 -6.98 -15.27
CA THR A 178 9.49 -6.19 -14.92
C THR A 178 9.31 -4.71 -15.17
N ILE A 179 9.09 -4.32 -16.43
CA ILE A 179 9.12 -2.93 -16.85
C ILE A 179 7.87 -2.18 -16.43
N GLY A 180 6.66 -2.68 -16.73
CA GLY A 180 5.40 -2.01 -16.36
C GLY A 180 5.34 -1.58 -14.89
N THR A 181 5.64 -2.47 -13.94
CA THR A 181 5.58 -2.12 -12.51
C THR A 181 6.70 -1.16 -12.05
N TRP A 182 7.91 -1.31 -12.59
CA TRP A 182 9.02 -0.43 -12.28
C TRP A 182 8.85 0.96 -12.94
N TRP A 183 8.39 0.97 -14.19
CA TRP A 183 8.10 2.16 -14.98
C TRP A 183 6.93 2.93 -14.40
N ASP A 184 5.81 2.28 -14.04
CA ASP A 184 4.70 2.92 -13.32
C ASP A 184 5.13 3.52 -11.98
N GLY A 185 6.10 2.86 -11.31
CA GLY A 185 6.74 3.36 -10.10
C GLY A 185 7.52 4.65 -10.32
N ASN A 186 8.36 4.68 -11.36
CA ASN A 186 9.21 5.83 -11.70
C ASN A 186 8.40 6.97 -12.32
N CYS A 187 7.44 6.68 -13.20
CA CYS A 187 6.51 7.65 -13.79
C CYS A 187 5.65 8.38 -12.76
N LYS A 188 5.63 7.96 -11.49
CA LYS A 188 5.08 8.77 -10.39
C LYS A 188 5.70 10.17 -10.32
N MET A 189 6.94 10.34 -10.77
CA MET A 189 7.60 11.66 -10.84
C MET A 189 6.87 12.66 -11.75
N LEU A 190 6.11 12.16 -12.74
CA LEU A 190 5.33 12.97 -13.68
C LEU A 190 3.92 13.27 -13.15
N ARG A 191 3.51 12.71 -12.00
CA ARG A 191 2.17 12.94 -11.44
C ARG A 191 1.98 14.40 -11.04
N GLY A 192 0.85 14.96 -11.46
CA GLY A 192 0.46 16.34 -11.14
C GLY A 192 1.16 17.40 -11.99
N ILE A 193 2.10 17.02 -12.86
CA ILE A 193 2.68 17.93 -13.85
C ILE A 193 1.63 18.16 -14.95
N GLN A 194 1.47 19.44 -15.31
CA GLN A 194 0.60 19.84 -16.39
C GLN A 194 1.45 20.17 -17.62
N PHE A 195 1.07 19.57 -18.75
CA PHE A 195 1.67 19.86 -20.04
C PHE A 195 0.69 20.71 -20.84
N ASN A 196 1.20 21.74 -21.52
CA ASN A 196 0.37 22.61 -22.36
C ASN A 196 0.18 22.03 -23.77
N ASP A 197 1.11 21.19 -24.21
CA ASP A 197 1.16 20.59 -25.53
C ASP A 197 1.94 19.27 -25.51
N ASP A 198 1.81 18.50 -26.59
CA ASP A 198 2.39 17.16 -26.71
C ASP A 198 3.94 17.21 -26.68
N ASN A 199 4.57 18.26 -27.21
CA ASN A 199 6.04 18.37 -27.21
C ASN A 199 6.58 18.66 -25.81
N ALA A 200 5.88 19.48 -25.02
CA ALA A 200 6.24 19.73 -23.63
C ALA A 200 6.19 18.44 -22.78
N MET A 201 5.20 17.58 -23.04
CA MET A 201 5.08 16.27 -22.40
C MET A 201 6.20 15.32 -22.83
N LEU A 202 6.47 15.21 -24.14
CA LEU A 202 7.55 14.37 -24.67
C LEU A 202 8.92 14.78 -24.11
N ASN A 203 9.24 16.07 -24.13
CA ASN A 203 10.50 16.58 -23.59
C ASN A 203 10.65 16.29 -22.08
N ALA A 204 9.57 16.40 -21.32
CA ALA A 204 9.59 16.08 -19.89
C ALA A 204 9.79 14.58 -19.64
N LEU A 205 9.21 13.73 -20.50
CA LEU A 205 9.41 12.29 -20.46
C LEU A 205 10.86 11.92 -20.80
N GLU A 206 11.41 12.47 -21.89
CA GLU A 206 12.81 12.27 -22.28
C GLU A 206 13.76 12.73 -21.18
N GLN A 207 13.54 13.91 -20.59
CA GLN A 207 14.34 14.39 -19.47
C GLN A 207 14.21 13.52 -18.21
N ALA A 208 13.03 12.97 -17.95
CA ALA A 208 12.82 12.04 -16.83
C ALA A 208 13.63 10.75 -17.03
N ILE A 209 13.59 10.19 -18.25
CA ILE A 209 14.37 9.00 -18.61
C ILE A 209 15.87 9.30 -18.49
N ASP A 210 16.35 10.36 -19.13
CA ASP A 210 17.79 10.63 -19.25
C ASP A 210 18.43 11.07 -17.94
N ASN A 211 17.71 11.79 -17.07
CA ASN A 211 18.29 12.34 -15.84
C ASN A 211 18.06 11.47 -14.61
N GLN A 212 17.07 10.58 -14.61
CA GLN A 212 16.69 9.81 -13.42
C GLN A 212 16.88 8.31 -13.56
N LEU A 213 17.04 7.76 -14.77
CA LEU A 213 17.26 6.33 -14.96
C LEU A 213 18.74 6.05 -15.22
N THR A 214 19.38 5.42 -14.25
CA THR A 214 20.75 4.94 -14.36
C THR A 214 20.78 3.49 -14.82
N LYS A 215 21.94 3.02 -15.29
CA LYS A 215 22.16 1.59 -15.60
C LYS A 215 21.91 0.69 -14.39
N ASP A 216 22.18 1.19 -13.19
CA ASP A 216 21.94 0.44 -11.95
C ASP A 216 20.45 0.30 -11.67
N ASP A 217 19.61 1.28 -12.03
CA ASP A 217 18.16 1.17 -11.87
C ASP A 217 17.55 0.11 -12.80
N PHE A 218 18.07 -0.03 -14.02
CA PHE A 218 17.71 -1.12 -14.92
C PHE A 218 18.14 -2.49 -14.40
N LYS A 219 19.33 -2.57 -13.78
CA LYS A 219 19.79 -3.81 -13.15
C LYS A 219 18.90 -4.19 -11.96
N ASN A 220 18.62 -3.23 -11.09
CA ASN A 220 17.76 -3.42 -9.92
C ASN A 220 16.34 -3.86 -10.33
N CYS A 221 15.83 -3.43 -11.49
CA CYS A 221 14.56 -3.89 -12.02
C CYS A 221 14.53 -5.42 -12.27
N PHE A 222 15.63 -5.98 -12.79
CA PHE A 222 15.74 -7.44 -12.97
C PHE A 222 16.00 -8.16 -11.65
N ASP A 223 16.75 -7.57 -10.73
CA ASP A 223 16.92 -8.15 -9.38
C ASP A 223 15.56 -8.23 -8.65
N ASP A 224 14.75 -7.16 -8.72
CA ASP A 224 13.38 -7.10 -8.21
C ASP A 224 12.46 -8.12 -8.89
N TRP A 225 12.68 -8.41 -10.17
CA TRP A 225 11.91 -9.40 -10.91
C TRP A 225 12.01 -10.79 -10.29
N PHE A 226 13.23 -11.23 -9.98
CA PHE A 226 13.47 -12.54 -9.39
C PHE A 226 12.93 -12.60 -7.95
N ILE A 227 13.04 -11.49 -7.19
CA ILE A 227 12.41 -11.38 -5.86
C ILE A 227 10.88 -11.53 -5.97
N ARG A 228 10.25 -10.96 -7.01
CA ARG A 228 8.80 -11.07 -7.23
C ARG A 228 8.40 -12.48 -7.67
N MET A 229 9.21 -13.16 -8.46
CA MET A 229 8.99 -14.57 -8.81
C MET A 229 9.00 -15.46 -7.57
N ASP A 230 9.97 -15.25 -6.68
CA ASP A 230 10.08 -15.97 -5.41
C ASP A 230 8.82 -15.75 -4.55
N LYS A 231 8.41 -14.49 -4.39
CA LYS A 231 7.16 -14.14 -3.69
C LYS A 231 5.91 -14.74 -4.33
N CYS A 232 5.84 -14.79 -5.67
CA CYS A 232 4.72 -15.42 -6.38
C CYS A 232 4.65 -16.92 -6.07
N ILE A 233 5.79 -17.59 -5.95
CA ILE A 233 5.87 -19.00 -5.60
C ILE A 233 5.46 -19.21 -4.13
N ASP A 234 5.98 -18.38 -3.21
CA ASP A 234 5.64 -18.44 -1.78
C ASP A 234 4.16 -18.14 -1.50
N ALA A 235 3.56 -17.27 -2.30
CA ALA A 235 2.15 -16.90 -2.22
C ALA A 235 1.21 -17.88 -2.95
N ASP A 236 1.71 -19.02 -3.45
CA ASP A 236 0.94 -19.99 -4.23
C ASP A 236 0.17 -19.34 -5.40
N GLY A 237 0.85 -18.44 -6.12
CA GLY A 237 0.32 -17.71 -7.27
C GLY A 237 -0.67 -16.58 -6.93
N GLN A 238 -0.90 -16.29 -5.65
CA GLN A 238 -1.74 -15.16 -5.22
C GLN A 238 -1.00 -13.82 -5.34
N TYR A 239 -1.78 -12.73 -5.38
CA TYR A 239 -1.24 -11.36 -5.27
C TYR A 239 -0.49 -11.15 -3.94
N PHE A 240 0.60 -10.39 -3.97
CA PHE A 240 1.44 -10.03 -2.81
C PHE A 240 1.74 -8.52 -2.71
#